data_AF-A0A447TXG5-F1
#
_entry.id   AF-A0A447TXG5-F1
#
_cell.length_a   1.000
_cell.length_b   1.000
_cell.length_c   1.000
_cell.angle_alpha   90.00
_cell.angle_beta   90.00
_cell.angle_gamma   90.00
#
_symmetry.space_group_name_H-M   'P 1'
#
loop_
_entity.id
_entity.type
_entity.pdbx_description
1 polymer ?
#
loop_
_entity_poly.entity_id
_entity_poly.type
_entity_poly.pdbx_seq_one_letter_code
_entity_poly.pdbx_strand_id
1 'polypeptide(L)'
;MVDDLIVAVVKEGQSIIVPPNYGHCSINIGDGPLVFSNLAYKPCTVHYDTVQFYHGMACYIVEENGQLCVRKNHYYPRVPRIKFATVKENPHLGITFDMPLYQRYRAAPERFHFLGHVDNYVREIMGMLQYEDDLFPLCQEDA
;
A
#
# COMPACT_ATOMS: atom_id res chain seq x y z
N MET A 1 1.71 16.71 8.27
CA MET A 1 0.35 16.48 7.75
C MET A 1 0.44 15.45 6.63
N VAL A 2 -0.66 14.80 6.27
CA VAL A 2 -0.68 13.81 5.17
C VAL A 2 -1.18 14.52 3.91
N ASP A 3 -0.34 14.56 2.86
CA ASP A 3 -0.64 15.28 1.62
C ASP A 3 -1.27 14.38 0.55
N ASP A 4 -1.02 13.07 0.63
CA ASP A 4 -1.54 12.09 -0.31
C ASP A 4 -1.98 10.80 0.39
N LEU A 5 -3.02 10.15 -0.15
CA LEU A 5 -3.58 8.92 0.42
C LEU A 5 -4.01 7.96 -0.69
N ILE A 6 -3.45 6.74 -0.65
CA ILE A 6 -3.71 5.68 -1.61
C ILE A 6 -4.16 4.44 -0.85
N VAL A 7 -5.32 3.90 -1.23
CA VAL A 7 -5.78 2.57 -0.83
C VAL A 7 -5.54 1.64 -2.00
N ALA A 8 -4.54 0.77 -1.88
CA ALA A 8 -4.19 -0.19 -2.91
C ALA A 8 -4.74 -1.58 -2.57
N VAL A 9 -5.51 -2.18 -3.48
CA VAL A 9 -5.96 -3.57 -3.37
C VAL A 9 -4.93 -4.47 -4.04
N VAL A 10 -4.44 -5.44 -3.28
CA VAL A 10 -3.44 -6.42 -3.71
C VAL A 10 -4.02 -7.81 -3.45
N LYS A 11 -4.07 -8.64 -4.49
CA LYS A 11 -4.60 -10.01 -4.41
C LYS A 11 -3.49 -11.04 -4.16
N GLU A 12 -3.89 -12.26 -3.85
CA GLU A 12 -2.98 -13.40 -3.81
C GLU A 12 -2.14 -13.48 -5.10
N GLY A 13 -0.86 -13.83 -4.97
CA GLY A 13 0.10 -13.88 -6.08
C GLY A 13 0.65 -12.52 -6.51
N GLN A 14 0.00 -11.41 -6.15
CA GLN A 14 0.43 -10.07 -6.56
C GLN A 14 1.52 -9.50 -5.64
N SER A 15 2.10 -8.38 -6.05
CA SER A 15 3.12 -7.67 -5.28
C SER A 15 3.01 -6.17 -5.50
N ILE A 16 3.31 -5.41 -4.47
CA ILE A 16 3.36 -3.95 -4.49
C ILE A 16 4.73 -3.47 -4.04
N ILE A 17 5.22 -2.39 -4.64
CA ILE A 17 6.33 -1.61 -4.09
C ILE A 17 5.71 -0.40 -3.41
N VAL A 18 5.95 -0.23 -2.11
CA VAL A 18 5.52 0.98 -1.40
C VAL A 18 6.38 2.16 -1.87
N PRO A 19 5.78 3.24 -2.41
CA PRO A 19 6.54 4.39 -2.87
C PRO A 19 7.31 5.07 -1.73
N PRO A 20 8.46 5.71 -2.01
CA PRO A 20 9.20 6.43 -0.97
C PRO A 20 8.37 7.58 -0.40
N ASN A 21 8.58 7.89 0.88
CA ASN A 21 7.85 8.91 1.66
C ASN A 21 6.38 8.59 1.96
N TYR A 22 5.93 7.33 1.77
CA TYR A 22 4.61 6.87 2.22
C TYR A 22 4.71 6.02 3.49
N GLY A 23 4.01 6.45 4.54
CA GLY A 23 3.63 5.54 5.62
C GLY A 23 2.61 4.53 5.10
N HIS A 24 2.71 3.27 5.50
CA HIS A 24 1.84 2.21 5.02
C HIS A 24 1.42 1.26 6.15
N CYS A 25 0.25 0.65 5.97
CA CYS A 25 -0.18 -0.51 6.73
C CYS A 25 -0.78 -1.54 5.76
N SER A 26 -1.00 -2.75 6.24
CA SER A 26 -1.70 -3.80 5.50
C SER A 26 -3.00 -4.13 6.21
N ILE A 27 -4.09 -4.24 5.46
CA ILE A 27 -5.42 -4.55 5.99
C ILE A 27 -5.86 -5.86 5.34
N ASN A 28 -6.26 -6.82 6.16
CA ASN A 28 -6.87 -8.04 5.66
C ASN A 28 -8.36 -7.78 5.40
N ILE A 29 -8.77 -7.89 4.13
CA ILE A 29 -10.17 -7.69 3.69
C ILE A 29 -10.83 -8.99 3.22
N GLY A 30 -10.14 -10.13 3.35
CA GLY A 30 -10.67 -11.45 2.99
C GLY A 30 -10.96 -12.31 4.21
N ASP A 31 -11.61 -13.45 3.97
CA ASP A 31 -12.08 -14.36 5.03
C ASP A 31 -10.97 -15.21 5.68
N GLY A 32 -9.81 -15.30 5.02
CA GLY A 32 -8.66 -16.12 5.43
C GLY A 32 -7.51 -15.29 6.00
N PRO A 33 -6.42 -15.94 6.47
CA PRO A 33 -5.23 -15.23 6.93
C PRO A 33 -4.53 -14.49 5.78
N LEU A 34 -4.16 -13.23 6.02
CA LEU A 34 -3.27 -12.47 5.14
C LEU A 34 -1.81 -12.84 5.43
N VAL A 35 -1.15 -13.50 4.48
CA VAL A 35 0.28 -13.85 4.57
C VAL A 35 1.03 -13.25 3.40
N PHE A 36 2.10 -12.50 3.68
CA PHE A 36 2.95 -11.92 2.65
C PHE A 36 4.42 -11.89 3.10
N SER A 37 5.32 -11.78 2.12
CA SER A 37 6.75 -11.55 2.36
C SER A 37 7.08 -10.08 2.17
N ASN A 38 7.89 -9.52 3.07
CA ASN A 38 8.40 -8.16 2.95
C ASN A 38 9.90 -8.17 2.62
N LEU A 39 10.30 -7.46 1.57
CA LEU A 39 11.70 -7.19 1.25
C LEU A 39 11.95 -5.70 1.48
N ALA A 40 12.75 -5.40 2.49
CA ALA A 40 13.02 -4.03 2.91
C ALA A 40 14.52 -3.71 2.83
N TYR A 41 14.82 -2.45 2.51
CA TYR A 41 16.18 -1.93 2.59
C TYR A 41 16.58 -1.73 4.06
N LYS A 42 17.66 -2.39 4.52
CA LYS A 42 18.03 -2.45 5.94
C LYS A 42 18.22 -1.08 6.63
N PRO A 43 18.79 -0.05 5.96
CA PRO A 43 18.89 1.30 6.54
C PRO A 43 17.56 2.07 6.66
N CYS A 44 16.41 1.46 6.37
CA CYS A 44 15.10 2.10 6.50
C CYS A 44 14.66 2.13 7.97
N THR A 45 14.66 3.33 8.57
CA THR A 45 14.14 3.56 9.92
C THR A 45 12.62 3.45 9.93
N VAL A 46 12.07 2.79 10.95
CA VAL A 46 10.62 2.67 11.12
C VAL A 46 10.13 3.76 12.08
N HIS A 47 9.13 4.54 11.65
CA HIS A 47 8.59 5.67 12.41
C HIS A 47 7.11 5.43 12.73
N TYR A 48 6.78 5.22 14.01
CA TYR A 48 5.41 4.96 14.46
C TYR A 48 4.74 6.14 15.18
N ASP A 49 5.49 7.17 15.55
CA ASP A 49 5.01 8.27 16.41
C ASP A 49 3.75 8.94 15.87
N THR A 50 3.71 9.20 14.55
CA THR A 50 2.54 9.82 13.90
C THR A 50 1.33 8.90 13.90
N VAL A 51 1.53 7.60 13.66
CA VAL A 51 0.46 6.60 13.69
C VAL A 51 -0.11 6.48 15.11
N GLN A 52 0.75 6.49 16.13
CA GLN A 52 0.33 6.45 17.53
C GLN A 52 -0.42 7.72 17.94
N PHE A 53 0.10 8.89 17.56
CA PHE A 53 -0.52 10.19 17.86
C PHE A 53 -1.93 10.33 17.29
N TYR A 54 -2.16 9.84 16.07
CA TYR A 54 -3.47 9.89 15.41
C TYR A 54 -4.32 8.62 15.61
N HIS A 55 -3.92 7.74 16.53
CA HIS A 55 -4.62 6.49 16.83
C HIS A 55 -4.86 5.59 15.60
N GLY A 56 -3.99 5.68 14.58
CA GLY A 56 -4.09 4.90 13.35
C GLY A 56 -3.67 5.67 12.09
N MET A 57 -4.00 5.08 10.94
CA MET A 57 -3.78 5.69 9.62
C MET A 57 -4.85 6.75 9.32
N ALA A 58 -4.69 7.48 8.22
CA ALA A 58 -5.62 8.54 7.81
C ALA A 58 -7.01 8.03 7.39
N CYS A 59 -7.15 6.73 7.11
CA CYS A 59 -8.42 6.05 6.88
C CYS A 59 -8.37 4.60 7.36
N TYR A 60 -9.55 3.99 7.46
CA TYR A 60 -9.78 2.59 7.78
C TYR A 60 -10.62 1.96 6.68
N ILE A 61 -10.43 0.66 6.46
CA ILE A 61 -11.39 -0.17 5.72
C ILE A 61 -12.18 -0.94 6.78
N VAL A 62 -13.50 -0.83 6.73
CA VAL A 62 -14.41 -1.46 7.69
C VAL A 62 -15.54 -2.14 6.93
N GLU A 63 -16.18 -3.11 7.57
CA GLU A 63 -17.36 -3.78 7.04
C GLU A 63 -18.62 -3.25 7.73
N GLU A 64 -19.57 -2.73 6.95
CA GLU A 64 -20.87 -2.28 7.42
C GLU A 64 -21.96 -2.98 6.61
N ASN A 65 -22.90 -3.65 7.28
CA ASN A 65 -24.01 -4.35 6.63
C ASN A 65 -23.58 -5.33 5.51
N GLY A 66 -22.44 -6.00 5.67
CA GLY A 66 -21.89 -6.94 4.69
C GLY A 66 -21.17 -6.28 3.50
N GLN A 67 -20.92 -4.96 3.56
CA GLN A 67 -20.21 -4.21 2.53
C GLN A 67 -18.96 -3.55 3.11
N LEU A 68 -17.81 -3.77 2.46
CA LEU A 68 -16.59 -3.04 2.79
C LEU A 68 -16.71 -1.58 2.35
N CYS A 69 -16.36 -0.66 3.25
CA CYS A 69 -16.36 0.77 3.01
C CYS A 69 -15.12 1.43 3.64
N VAL A 70 -14.82 2.64 3.18
CA VAL A 70 -13.70 3.43 3.68
C VAL A 70 -14.18 4.50 4.65
N ARG A 71 -13.63 4.49 5.85
CA ARG A 71 -13.90 5.48 6.90
C ARG A 71 -12.68 6.38 7.09
N LYS A 72 -12.87 7.70 7.00
CA LYS A 72 -11.81 8.67 7.32
C LYS A 72 -11.51 8.65 8.82
N ASN A 73 -10.25 8.80 9.19
CA ASN A 73 -9.87 8.95 10.58
C ASN A 73 -10.05 10.41 11.03
N HIS A 74 -11.01 10.66 11.93
CA HIS A 74 -11.34 11.99 12.43
C HIS A 74 -10.25 12.61 13.32
N TYR A 75 -9.29 11.82 13.82
CA TYR A 75 -8.14 12.35 14.56
C TYR A 75 -7.19 13.15 13.64
N TYR A 76 -7.21 12.91 12.32
CA TYR A 76 -6.45 13.73 11.38
C TYR A 76 -7.20 15.04 11.10
N PRO A 77 -6.59 16.22 11.30
CA PRO A 77 -7.24 17.51 11.05
C PRO A 77 -7.71 17.69 9.60
N ARG A 78 -7.03 17.01 8.66
CA ARG A 78 -7.38 16.97 7.25
C ARG A 78 -6.96 15.61 6.69
N VAL A 79 -7.88 14.95 6.00
CA VAL A 79 -7.60 13.75 5.20
C VAL A 79 -7.69 14.13 3.72
N PRO A 80 -6.64 13.90 2.90
CA PRO A 80 -6.67 14.20 1.47
C PRO A 80 -7.68 13.31 0.73
N ARG A 81 -7.91 13.58 -0.57
CA ARG A 81 -8.76 12.71 -1.40
C ARG A 81 -8.17 11.29 -1.38
N ILE A 82 -9.01 10.32 -1.05
CA ILE A 82 -8.65 8.91 -1.09
C ILE A 82 -8.60 8.50 -2.55
N LYS A 83 -7.43 8.01 -2.99
CA LYS A 83 -7.27 7.41 -4.30
C LYS A 83 -7.28 5.90 -4.14
N PHE A 84 -8.03 5.22 -5.00
CA PHE A 84 -8.05 3.78 -5.03
C PHE A 84 -7.17 3.29 -6.17
N ALA A 85 -6.48 2.18 -5.94
CA ALA A 85 -5.66 1.57 -6.97
C ALA A 85 -5.64 0.04 -6.86
N THR A 86 -5.49 -0.61 -8.00
CA THR A 86 -4.97 -1.97 -8.09
C THR A 86 -3.49 -1.92 -8.50
N VAL A 87 -2.83 -3.07 -8.55
CA VAL A 87 -1.41 -3.18 -8.88
C VAL A 87 -1.18 -3.84 -10.23
N LYS A 88 -0.10 -3.42 -10.91
CA LYS A 88 0.40 -4.08 -12.12
C LYS A 88 1.84 -4.54 -11.94
N GLU A 89 2.23 -5.51 -12.77
CA GLU A 89 3.60 -5.99 -12.84
C GLU A 89 4.56 -4.92 -13.37
N ASN A 90 5.83 -5.05 -12.98
CA ASN A 90 6.92 -4.32 -13.58
C ASN A 90 8.16 -5.24 -13.61
N PRO A 91 8.33 -6.03 -14.69
CA PRO A 91 9.46 -6.96 -14.81
C PRO A 91 10.82 -6.27 -14.73
N HIS A 92 10.93 -4.99 -15.11
CA HIS A 92 12.16 -4.21 -15.02
C HIS A 92 12.61 -4.00 -13.56
N LEU A 93 11.66 -3.83 -12.64
CA LEU A 93 11.91 -3.75 -11.19
C LEU A 93 11.87 -5.14 -10.52
N GLY A 94 11.89 -6.23 -11.31
CA GLY A 94 11.84 -7.59 -10.77
C GLY A 94 10.47 -7.96 -10.17
N ILE A 95 9.41 -7.23 -10.51
CA ILE A 95 8.05 -7.51 -10.03
C ILE A 95 7.24 -8.20 -11.12
N THR A 96 7.04 -9.50 -10.93
CA THR A 96 6.13 -10.34 -11.73
C THR A 96 5.24 -11.13 -10.78
N PHE A 97 3.94 -11.23 -11.07
CA PHE A 97 2.97 -11.92 -10.22
C PHE A 97 3.18 -13.44 -10.24
N ASP A 98 2.55 -14.11 -9.29
CA ASP A 98 2.53 -15.58 -9.11
C ASP A 98 3.91 -16.24 -8.87
N MET A 99 4.94 -15.43 -8.60
CA MET A 99 6.26 -15.89 -8.18
C MET A 99 6.57 -15.37 -6.77
N PRO A 100 7.05 -16.18 -5.82
CA PRO A 100 7.41 -15.67 -4.49
C PRO A 100 8.53 -14.62 -4.56
N LEU A 101 8.39 -13.53 -3.79
CA LEU A 101 9.34 -12.40 -3.78
C LEU A 101 10.79 -12.81 -3.52
N TYR A 102 11.01 -13.73 -2.58
CA TYR A 102 12.35 -14.21 -2.26
C TYR A 102 13.00 -14.96 -3.44
N GLN A 103 12.21 -15.66 -4.26
CA GLN A 103 12.72 -16.35 -5.45
C GLN A 103 13.12 -15.34 -6.53
N ARG A 104 12.31 -14.29 -6.73
CA ARG A 104 12.63 -13.20 -7.67
C ARG A 104 13.93 -12.50 -7.27
N TYR A 105 14.08 -12.17 -6.00
CA TYR A 105 15.31 -11.54 -5.49
C TYR A 105 16.53 -12.46 -5.61
N ARG A 106 16.40 -13.75 -5.31
CA ARG A 106 17.51 -14.71 -5.47
C ARG A 106 17.92 -14.91 -6.92
N ALA A 107 16.97 -14.87 -7.86
CA ALA A 107 17.23 -15.10 -9.27
C ALA A 107 17.93 -13.90 -9.94
N ALA A 108 17.57 -12.67 -9.55
CA ALA A 108 18.02 -11.44 -10.19
C ALA A 108 18.09 -10.28 -9.17
N PRO A 109 18.99 -10.32 -8.16
CA PRO A 109 19.06 -9.31 -7.11
C PRO A 109 19.36 -7.90 -7.65
N GLU A 110 20.05 -7.79 -8.77
CA GLU A 110 20.36 -6.53 -9.45
C GLU A 110 19.12 -5.77 -9.91
N ARG A 111 18.00 -6.46 -10.19
CA ARG A 111 16.71 -5.80 -10.53
C ARG A 111 16.11 -5.06 -9.34
N PHE A 112 16.57 -5.34 -8.13
CA PHE A 112 16.12 -4.70 -6.88
C PHE A 112 17.04 -3.54 -6.45
N HIS A 113 17.93 -3.08 -7.32
CA HIS A 113 18.80 -1.92 -7.08
C HIS A 113 18.02 -0.68 -6.61
N PHE A 114 16.77 -0.51 -7.07
CA PHE A 114 15.90 0.59 -6.66
C PHE A 114 15.70 0.67 -5.13
N LEU A 115 15.81 -0.44 -4.37
CA LEU A 115 15.63 -0.42 -2.90
C LEU A 115 16.62 0.51 -2.20
N GLY A 116 17.84 0.67 -2.74
CA GLY A 116 18.84 1.59 -2.23
C GLY A 116 18.86 2.96 -2.94
N HIS A 117 18.08 3.13 -4.01
CA HIS A 117 18.17 4.26 -4.94
C HIS A 117 16.79 4.77 -5.39
N VAL A 118 15.81 4.75 -4.48
CA VAL A 118 14.37 4.96 -4.75
C VAL A 118 14.06 6.25 -5.52
N ASP A 119 14.83 7.32 -5.30
CA ASP A 119 14.64 8.63 -5.94
C ASP A 119 14.69 8.55 -7.47
N ASN A 120 15.48 7.62 -8.01
CA ASN A 120 15.61 7.42 -9.46
C ASN A 120 14.46 6.63 -10.08
N TYR A 121 13.59 6.03 -9.27
CA TYR A 121 12.56 5.08 -9.72
C TYR A 121 11.15 5.48 -9.28
N VAL A 122 10.97 6.69 -8.72
CA VAL A 122 9.66 7.14 -8.19
C VAL A 122 8.58 7.03 -9.27
N ARG A 123 8.88 7.41 -10.51
CA ARG A 123 7.91 7.37 -11.62
C ARG A 123 7.52 5.94 -11.97
N GLU A 124 8.48 5.03 -12.01
CA GLU A 124 8.31 3.61 -12.32
C GLU A 124 7.52 2.91 -11.22
N ILE A 125 7.83 3.20 -9.96
CA ILE A 125 7.15 2.67 -8.78
C ILE A 125 5.70 3.18 -8.73
N MET A 126 5.50 4.49 -8.81
CA MET A 126 4.15 5.09 -8.84
C MET A 126 3.36 4.62 -10.06
N GLY A 127 4.05 4.39 -11.18
CA GLY A 127 3.47 3.85 -12.40
C GLY A 127 2.87 2.45 -12.21
N MET A 128 3.28 1.68 -11.20
CA MET A 128 2.72 0.36 -10.91
C MET A 128 1.32 0.39 -10.29
N LEU A 129 0.84 1.57 -9.89
CA LEU A 129 -0.52 1.74 -9.39
C LEU A 129 -1.45 2.01 -10.57
N GLN A 130 -2.49 1.19 -10.69
CA GLN A 130 -3.57 1.40 -11.64
C GLN A 130 -4.75 2.00 -10.88
N TYR A 131 -4.96 3.31 -11.04
CA TYR A 131 -6.00 4.05 -10.31
C TYR A 131 -7.39 3.69 -10.80
N GLU A 132 -8.31 3.58 -9.84
CA GLU A 132 -9.72 3.27 -10.03
C GLU A 132 -10.55 4.26 -9.20
N ASP A 133 -11.76 4.61 -9.64
CA ASP A 133 -12.59 5.60 -8.94
C ASP A 133 -13.46 4.98 -7.84
N ASP A 134 -13.78 3.67 -7.91
CA ASP A 134 -14.87 3.06 -7.13
C ASP A 134 -14.53 1.69 -6.50
N LEU A 135 -13.32 1.48 -5.96
CA LEU A 135 -12.99 0.21 -5.28
C LEU A 135 -13.78 -0.01 -3.99
N PHE A 136 -13.97 1.05 -3.22
CA PHE A 136 -14.71 1.02 -1.97
C PHE A 136 -15.54 2.29 -1.85
N PRO A 137 -16.83 2.20 -1.49
CA PRO A 137 -17.60 3.38 -1.14
C PRO A 137 -17.05 4.02 0.14
N LEU A 138 -17.34 5.30 0.35
CA LEU A 138 -17.21 5.88 1.68
C LEU A 138 -18.28 5.29 2.60
N CYS A 139 -17.91 5.02 3.85
CA CYS A 139 -18.90 4.62 4.85
C CYS A 139 -19.94 5.73 5.05
N GLN A 140 -21.16 5.36 5.41
CA GLN A 140 -22.17 6.35 5.78
C GLN A 140 -21.70 7.03 7.07
N GLU A 141 -21.78 8.36 7.12
CA GLU A 141 -21.58 9.05 8.40
C GLU A 141 -22.77 8.72 9.29
N ASP A 142 -22.52 8.30 10.54
CA ASP A 142 -23.56 8.11 11.52
C ASP A 142 -24.38 9.41 11.62
N ALA A 143 -25.67 9.34 11.30
CA ALA A 143 -26.61 10.46 11.33
C ALA A 143 -26.85 10.99 12.75
#